data_AF-A0A1F5X0W3-F1
#
_entry.id   AF-A0A1F5X0W3-F1
#
_cell.length_a   1.000
_cell.length_b   1.000
_cell.length_c   1.000
_cell.angle_alpha   90.00
_cell.angle_beta   90.00
_cell.angle_gamma   90.00
#
_symmetry.space_group_name_H-M   'P 1'
#
loop_
_entity.id
_entity.type
_entity.pdbx_description
1 polymer ?
#
loop_
_entity_poly.entity_id
_entity_poly.type
_entity_poly.pdbx_seq_one_letter_code
_entity_poly.pdbx_strand_id
1 'polypeptide(L)'
;MENKEKTTAYILLFINIAIIAAAELTGEGKLFFESGLVHSIAILFIIGVAMSLFRQYYFADPIFKKFLNACLVAFAVFSASHAFEFFMYRFAGRYEDHVFAVTINFCLMSILIMISGSEIFLRAYFGHKRARFPFLLSNIVIAGIAVFSTLLFFDNVLVSLEPENAAPYLYSLAVLAAAFLLWRRINLLKHSLPQLTGFFKLLACMVVFVALSALSYSLYDIIKEFLGMPDYQIVYLSHFIFYIGMSLVFLAFQRLENVGGGVVDDIKNREIA
;
A
#
# COMPACT_ATOMS: atom_id res chain seq x y z
N MET A 1 7.46 27.02 7.33
CA MET A 1 6.56 25.85 7.24
C MET A 1 7.11 24.79 6.29
N GLU A 2 7.51 25.18 5.07
CA GLU A 2 8.29 24.35 4.14
C GLU A 2 9.51 23.68 4.79
N ASN A 3 10.15 24.35 5.76
CA ASN A 3 11.31 23.80 6.49
C ASN A 3 10.96 22.55 7.33
N LYS A 4 9.81 22.51 8.03
CA LYS A 4 9.41 21.36 8.86
C LYS A 4 9.14 20.13 8.00
N GLU A 5 8.44 20.31 6.88
CA GLU A 5 8.15 19.22 5.94
C GLU A 5 9.42 18.68 5.29
N LYS A 6 10.32 19.57 4.85
CA LYS A 6 11.65 19.19 4.34
C LYS A 6 12.44 18.42 5.38
N THR A 7 12.50 18.90 6.62
CA THR A 7 13.17 18.19 7.73
C THR A 7 12.59 16.80 7.93
N THR A 8 11.26 16.64 8.00
CA THR A 8 10.64 15.31 8.11
C THR A 8 11.00 14.41 6.93
N ALA A 9 10.96 14.94 5.70
CA ALA A 9 11.31 14.16 4.51
C ALA A 9 12.78 13.69 4.54
N TYR A 10 13.71 14.56 4.94
CA TYR A 10 15.11 14.18 5.12
C TYR A 10 15.31 13.15 6.23
N ILE A 11 14.57 13.27 7.34
CA ILE A 11 14.61 12.27 8.42
C ILE A 11 14.13 10.91 7.92
N LEU A 12 13.01 10.86 7.19
CA LEU A 12 12.50 9.59 6.65
C LEU A 12 13.45 8.99 5.61
N LEU A 13 14.03 9.82 4.74
CA LEU A 13 15.06 9.38 3.80
C LEU A 13 16.26 8.79 4.53
N PHE A 14 16.77 9.49 5.55
CA PHE A 14 17.88 9.02 6.36
C PHE A 14 17.54 7.71 7.08
N ILE A 15 16.34 7.58 7.65
CA ILE A 15 15.87 6.34 8.28
C ILE A 15 15.85 5.18 7.26
N ASN A 16 15.31 5.39 6.06
CA ASN A 16 15.31 4.35 5.02
C ASN A 16 16.74 3.93 4.64
N ILE A 17 17.64 4.90 4.41
CA ILE A 17 19.05 4.62 4.09
C ILE A 17 19.72 3.87 5.24
N ALA A 18 19.50 4.29 6.49
CA ALA A 18 20.07 3.64 7.67
C ALA A 18 19.57 2.20 7.82
N ILE A 19 18.28 1.94 7.55
CA ILE A 19 17.71 0.59 7.57
C ILE A 19 18.35 -0.29 6.48
N ILE A 20 18.48 0.22 5.26
CA ILE A 20 19.13 -0.51 4.15
C ILE A 20 20.58 -0.84 4.53
N ALA A 21 21.35 0.15 4.99
CA ALA A 21 22.73 -0.04 5.39
C ALA A 21 22.84 -1.03 6.56
N ALA A 22 21.96 -0.94 7.57
CA ALA A 22 21.95 -1.88 8.68
C ALA A 22 21.61 -3.30 8.23
N ALA A 23 20.62 -3.47 7.35
CA ALA A 23 20.21 -4.77 6.84
C ALA A 23 21.33 -5.45 6.02
N GLU A 24 22.08 -4.70 5.21
CA GLU A 24 23.16 -5.23 4.38
C GLU A 24 24.47 -5.45 5.16
N LEU A 25 24.77 -4.64 6.18
CA LEU A 25 26.06 -4.68 6.88
C LEU A 25 26.06 -5.56 8.15
N THR A 26 24.89 -5.93 8.68
CA THR A 26 24.80 -6.71 9.92
C THR A 26 24.53 -8.19 9.66
N GLY A 27 25.20 -9.07 10.42
CA GLY A 27 25.07 -10.52 10.30
C GLY A 27 25.20 -11.02 8.86
N GLU A 28 26.26 -10.58 8.17
CA GLU A 28 26.55 -10.93 6.76
C GLU A 28 25.42 -10.57 5.78
N GLY A 29 24.60 -9.58 6.13
CA GLY A 29 23.45 -9.14 5.34
C GLY A 29 22.17 -9.95 5.59
N LYS A 30 22.19 -10.95 6.46
CA LYS A 30 21.07 -11.90 6.64
C LYS A 30 20.32 -11.70 7.96
N LEU A 31 20.87 -10.95 8.91
CA LEU A 31 20.29 -10.80 10.24
C LEU A 31 18.82 -10.36 10.21
N PHE A 32 18.47 -9.36 9.38
CA PHE A 32 17.12 -8.81 9.32
C PHE A 32 16.13 -9.79 8.70
N PHE A 33 16.59 -10.59 7.74
CA PHE A 33 15.82 -11.65 7.10
C PHE A 33 15.59 -12.82 8.08
N GLU A 34 16.64 -13.33 8.71
CA GLU A 34 16.57 -14.48 9.62
C GLU A 34 15.77 -14.18 10.89
N SER A 35 15.94 -12.98 11.46
CA SER A 35 15.16 -12.54 12.62
C SER A 35 13.74 -12.09 12.28
N GLY A 36 13.44 -11.87 10.99
CA GLY A 36 12.18 -11.28 10.52
C GLY A 36 11.99 -9.81 10.92
N LEU A 37 13.06 -9.12 11.30
CA LEU A 37 13.04 -7.71 11.68
C LEU A 37 12.57 -6.81 10.53
N VAL A 38 12.78 -7.23 9.28
CA VAL A 38 12.24 -6.57 8.08
C VAL A 38 10.71 -6.40 8.15
N HIS A 39 9.97 -7.43 8.60
CA HIS A 39 8.51 -7.36 8.74
C HIS A 39 8.08 -6.39 9.85
N SER A 40 8.80 -6.40 10.96
CA SER A 40 8.53 -5.53 12.11
C SER A 40 8.72 -4.05 11.75
N ILE A 41 9.75 -3.73 10.98
CA ILE A 41 9.97 -2.37 10.46
C ILE A 41 8.80 -1.93 9.57
N ALA A 42 8.32 -2.81 8.67
CA ALA A 42 7.18 -2.50 7.82
C ALA A 42 5.96 -2.09 8.64
N ILE A 43 5.64 -2.87 9.68
CA ILE A 43 4.53 -2.60 10.59
C ILE A 43 4.73 -1.27 11.32
N LEU A 44 5.95 -0.95 11.76
CA LEU A 44 6.25 0.34 12.41
C LEU A 44 6.03 1.53 11.48
N PHE A 45 6.41 1.44 10.20
CA PHE A 45 6.10 2.47 9.21
C PHE A 45 4.59 2.66 9.05
N ILE A 46 3.83 1.55 9.00
CA ILE A 46 2.38 1.61 8.87
C ILE A 46 1.72 2.22 10.12
N ILE A 47 2.18 1.86 11.32
CA ILE A 47 1.74 2.48 12.58
C ILE A 47 2.04 3.98 12.56
N GLY A 48 3.24 4.38 12.11
CA GLY A 48 3.62 5.78 11.92
C GLY A 48 2.64 6.53 11.02
N VAL A 49 2.26 5.92 9.89
CA VAL A 49 1.23 6.45 8.98
C VAL A 49 -0.11 6.61 9.68
N ALA A 50 -0.58 5.58 10.39
CA ALA A 50 -1.85 5.62 11.11
C ALA A 50 -1.86 6.71 12.21
N MET A 51 -0.79 6.82 12.99
CA MET A 51 -0.64 7.88 14.00
C MET A 51 -0.64 9.28 13.40
N SER A 52 0.01 9.48 12.24
CA SER A 52 0.00 10.74 11.50
C SER A 52 -1.43 11.16 11.19
N LEU A 53 -2.25 10.22 10.73
CA LEU A 53 -3.66 10.47 10.44
C LEU A 53 -4.51 10.76 11.69
N PHE A 54 -4.33 9.98 12.78
CA PHE A 54 -5.08 10.19 14.02
C PHE A 54 -4.79 11.54 14.68
N ARG A 55 -3.54 12.01 14.62
CA ARG A 55 -3.17 13.34 15.13
C ARG A 55 -3.93 14.47 14.43
N GLN A 56 -4.42 14.21 13.22
CA GLN A 56 -4.99 15.22 12.31
C GLN A 56 -6.49 14.97 12.05
N TYR A 57 -7.13 14.10 12.83
CA TYR A 57 -8.48 13.59 12.57
C TYR A 57 -9.62 14.61 12.79
N TYR A 58 -9.30 15.88 13.05
CA TYR A 58 -10.29 16.97 13.11
C TYR A 58 -10.65 17.45 11.69
N PHE A 59 -10.99 16.51 10.80
CA PHE A 59 -11.54 16.84 9.49
C PHE A 59 -13.04 17.10 9.62
N ALA A 60 -13.44 18.32 9.27
CA ALA A 60 -14.83 18.75 9.27
C ALA A 60 -15.68 18.07 8.18
N ASP A 61 -15.05 17.49 7.14
CA ASP A 61 -15.73 16.79 6.06
C ASP A 61 -15.97 15.29 6.40
N PRO A 62 -17.22 14.88 6.66
CA PRO A 62 -17.56 13.50 7.01
C PRO A 62 -17.45 12.52 5.84
N ILE A 63 -17.44 13.00 4.59
CA ILE A 63 -17.33 12.18 3.39
C ILE A 63 -15.85 11.93 3.07
N PHE A 64 -14.98 12.94 3.15
CA PHE A 64 -13.52 12.75 3.05
C PHE A 64 -13.00 11.83 4.16
N LYS A 65 -13.55 11.97 5.37
CA LYS A 65 -13.28 11.06 6.49
C LYS A 65 -13.56 9.58 6.15
N LYS A 66 -14.58 9.27 5.34
CA LYS A 66 -14.84 7.88 4.90
C LYS A 66 -13.73 7.35 4.01
N PHE A 67 -13.19 8.17 3.11
CA PHE A 67 -12.03 7.79 2.30
C PHE A 67 -10.79 7.57 3.17
N LEU A 68 -10.50 8.48 4.10
CA LEU A 68 -9.39 8.33 5.04
C LEU A 68 -9.51 7.06 5.90
N ASN A 69 -10.73 6.72 6.33
CA ASN A 69 -10.99 5.46 7.04
C ASN A 69 -10.74 4.24 6.15
N ALA A 70 -11.12 4.28 4.87
CA ALA A 70 -10.78 3.20 3.95
C ALA A 70 -9.27 3.04 3.80
N CYS A 71 -8.51 4.14 3.75
CA CYS A 71 -7.05 4.09 3.78
C CYS A 71 -6.52 3.43 5.07
N LEU A 72 -7.07 3.77 6.24
CA LEU A 72 -6.71 3.10 7.51
C LEU A 72 -6.98 1.60 7.49
N VAL A 73 -8.14 1.18 6.98
CA VAL A 73 -8.45 -0.25 6.84
C VAL A 73 -7.44 -0.91 5.90
N ALA A 74 -7.13 -0.29 4.77
CA ALA A 74 -6.11 -0.80 3.86
C ALA A 74 -4.72 -0.91 4.53
N PHE A 75 -4.33 0.04 5.36
CA PHE A 75 -3.09 -0.04 6.15
C PHE A 75 -3.12 -1.16 7.19
N ALA A 76 -4.26 -1.42 7.83
CA ALA A 76 -4.41 -2.57 8.70
C ALA A 76 -4.25 -3.89 7.92
N VAL A 77 -4.78 -3.97 6.70
CA VAL A 77 -4.62 -5.13 5.80
C VAL A 77 -3.16 -5.30 5.36
N PHE A 78 -2.43 -4.22 5.04
CA PHE A 78 -0.98 -4.29 4.82
C PHE A 78 -0.23 -4.80 6.06
N SER A 79 -0.59 -4.32 7.25
CA SER A 79 0.06 -4.77 8.50
C SER A 79 -0.18 -6.25 8.75
N ALA A 80 -1.41 -6.72 8.49
CA ALA A 80 -1.76 -8.14 8.55
C ALA A 80 -0.94 -8.97 7.54
N SER A 81 -0.68 -8.44 6.35
CA SER A 81 0.19 -9.08 5.35
C SER A 81 1.59 -9.35 5.88
N HIS A 82 2.25 -8.34 6.46
CA HIS A 82 3.61 -8.50 6.99
C HIS A 82 3.65 -9.40 8.22
N ALA A 83 2.63 -9.32 9.08
CA ALA A 83 2.50 -10.25 10.20
C ALA A 83 2.34 -11.69 9.70
N PHE A 84 1.47 -11.92 8.71
CA PHE A 84 1.26 -13.23 8.10
C PHE A 84 2.55 -13.77 7.48
N GLU A 85 3.22 -12.97 6.66
CA GLU A 85 4.48 -13.34 6.01
C GLU A 85 5.57 -13.71 7.03
N PHE A 86 5.71 -12.91 8.10
CA PHE A 86 6.61 -13.22 9.21
C PHE A 86 6.27 -14.56 9.87
N PHE A 87 5.01 -14.79 10.24
CA PHE A 87 4.61 -16.02 10.91
C PHE A 87 4.81 -17.22 10.00
N MET A 88 4.39 -17.14 8.73
CA MET A 88 4.57 -18.23 7.78
C MET A 88 6.03 -18.55 7.55
N TYR A 89 6.89 -17.55 7.35
CA TYR A 89 8.33 -17.76 7.27
C TYR A 89 8.88 -18.42 8.55
N ARG A 90 8.43 -17.98 9.74
CA ARG A 90 8.91 -18.51 11.01
C ARG A 90 8.49 -19.97 11.26
N PHE A 91 7.31 -20.36 10.79
CA PHE A 91 6.78 -21.73 10.93
C PHE A 91 7.27 -22.67 9.82
N ALA A 92 7.33 -22.22 8.58
CA ALA A 92 7.76 -23.02 7.43
C ALA A 92 9.29 -23.06 7.26
N GLY A 93 10.02 -22.09 7.80
CA GLY A 93 11.48 -21.98 7.70
C GLY A 93 12.00 -21.57 6.33
N ARG A 94 11.11 -21.32 5.37
CA ARG A 94 11.42 -20.88 4.00
C ARG A 94 10.26 -20.06 3.43
N TYR A 95 10.53 -19.28 2.40
CA TYR A 95 9.49 -18.67 1.59
C TYR A 95 8.99 -19.69 0.57
N GLU A 96 7.67 -19.82 0.47
CA GLU A 96 6.99 -20.68 -0.50
C GLU A 96 6.01 -19.83 -1.30
N ASP A 97 5.65 -20.30 -2.50
CA ASP A 97 4.78 -19.59 -3.44
C ASP A 97 3.46 -19.14 -2.82
N HIS A 98 2.85 -19.99 -1.99
CA HIS A 98 1.61 -19.65 -1.31
C HIS A 98 1.78 -18.46 -0.34
N VAL A 99 2.93 -18.30 0.31
CA VAL A 99 3.22 -17.16 1.19
C VAL A 99 3.27 -15.87 0.37
N PHE A 100 3.98 -15.88 -0.75
CA PHE A 100 4.05 -14.74 -1.66
C PHE A 100 2.68 -14.42 -2.27
N ALA A 101 1.94 -15.43 -2.73
CA ALA A 101 0.60 -15.27 -3.31
C ALA A 101 -0.38 -14.65 -2.30
N VAL A 102 -0.35 -15.10 -1.03
CA VAL A 102 -1.16 -14.51 0.03
C VAL A 102 -0.73 -13.07 0.31
N THR A 103 0.57 -12.76 0.39
CA THR A 103 1.05 -11.38 0.55
C THR A 103 0.58 -10.47 -0.60
N ILE A 104 0.67 -10.93 -1.84
CA ILE A 104 0.18 -10.20 -3.02
C ILE A 104 -1.34 -9.99 -2.93
N ASN A 105 -2.09 -11.01 -2.50
CA ASN A 105 -3.54 -10.90 -2.27
C ASN A 105 -3.87 -9.83 -1.22
N PHE A 106 -3.17 -9.78 -0.09
CA PHE A 106 -3.34 -8.73 0.92
C PHE A 106 -3.03 -7.33 0.35
N CYS A 107 -2.00 -7.21 -0.49
CA CYS A 107 -1.69 -5.98 -1.19
C CYS A 107 -2.82 -5.55 -2.14
N LEU A 108 -3.32 -6.48 -2.96
CA LEU A 108 -4.47 -6.24 -3.85
C LEU A 108 -5.71 -5.84 -3.08
N MET A 109 -6.04 -6.52 -1.98
CA MET A 109 -7.15 -6.16 -1.10
C MET A 109 -7.00 -4.74 -0.57
N SER A 110 -5.80 -4.36 -0.10
CA SER A 110 -5.51 -3.02 0.40
C SER A 110 -5.74 -1.95 -0.67
N ILE A 111 -5.24 -2.17 -1.89
CA ILE A 111 -5.47 -1.27 -3.03
C ILE A 111 -6.97 -1.17 -3.37
N LEU A 112 -7.68 -2.30 -3.42
CA LEU A 112 -9.11 -2.34 -3.74
C LEU A 112 -9.99 -1.67 -2.67
N ILE A 113 -9.61 -1.76 -1.40
CA ILE A 113 -10.25 -1.04 -0.30
C ILE A 113 -10.10 0.48 -0.49
N MET A 114 -8.89 0.95 -0.84
CA MET A 114 -8.66 2.37 -1.15
C MET A 114 -9.45 2.82 -2.39
N ILE A 115 -9.55 1.99 -3.43
CA ILE A 115 -10.40 2.25 -4.60
C ILE A 115 -11.87 2.41 -4.16
N SER A 116 -12.37 1.48 -3.36
CA SER A 116 -13.76 1.50 -2.87
C SER A 116 -14.03 2.75 -2.03
N GLY A 117 -13.10 3.14 -1.16
CA GLY A 117 -13.17 4.39 -0.40
C GLY A 117 -13.18 5.64 -1.30
N SER A 118 -12.31 5.68 -2.31
CA SER A 118 -12.24 6.80 -3.26
C SER A 118 -13.54 6.97 -4.06
N GLU A 119 -14.18 5.85 -4.38
CA GLU A 119 -15.42 5.79 -5.14
C GLU A 119 -16.62 6.24 -4.29
N ILE A 120 -16.67 5.86 -3.01
CA ILE A 120 -17.66 6.38 -2.05
C ILE A 120 -17.56 7.92 -1.99
N PHE A 121 -16.34 8.45 -1.90
CA PHE A 121 -16.10 9.89 -1.88
C PHE A 121 -16.56 10.57 -3.18
N LEU A 122 -16.09 10.09 -4.34
CA LEU A 122 -16.41 10.69 -5.64
C LEU A 122 -17.91 10.69 -5.94
N ARG A 123 -18.65 9.66 -5.50
CA ARG A 123 -20.11 9.62 -5.64
C ARG A 123 -20.82 10.66 -4.81
N ALA A 124 -20.41 10.78 -3.56
CA ALA A 124 -21.08 11.66 -2.61
C ALA A 124 -20.90 13.13 -2.99
N TYR A 125 -19.72 13.50 -3.51
CA TYR A 125 -19.43 14.90 -3.86
C TYR A 125 -19.74 15.29 -5.31
N PHE A 126 -19.57 14.39 -6.29
CA PHE A 126 -19.64 14.77 -7.71
C PHE A 126 -20.75 14.05 -8.47
N GLY A 127 -21.71 13.46 -7.74
CA GLY A 127 -22.87 12.80 -8.33
C GLY A 127 -22.50 11.77 -9.40
N HIS A 128 -21.32 11.16 -9.31
CA HIS A 128 -20.79 10.23 -10.31
C HIS A 128 -21.63 8.93 -10.35
N LYS A 129 -22.78 8.97 -11.03
CA LYS A 129 -23.71 7.83 -11.18
C LYS A 129 -23.11 6.68 -12.00
N ARG A 130 -22.07 6.94 -12.80
CA ARG A 130 -21.45 5.99 -13.74
C ARG A 130 -20.70 4.82 -13.10
N ALA A 131 -20.48 4.80 -11.79
CA ALA A 131 -19.50 3.91 -11.20
C ALA A 131 -20.04 2.88 -10.18
N ARG A 132 -21.37 2.65 -10.11
CA ARG A 132 -22.01 1.55 -9.32
C ARG A 132 -21.34 0.19 -9.56
N PHE A 133 -21.09 -0.14 -10.82
CA PHE A 133 -20.49 -1.40 -11.23
C PHE A 133 -19.03 -1.57 -10.72
N PRO A 134 -18.09 -0.62 -10.95
CA PRO A 134 -16.75 -0.68 -10.38
C PRO A 134 -16.69 -0.91 -8.86
N PHE A 135 -17.53 -0.24 -8.08
CA PHE A 135 -17.57 -0.43 -6.61
C PHE A 135 -18.03 -1.82 -6.22
N LEU A 136 -19.11 -2.30 -6.85
CA LEU A 136 -19.63 -3.64 -6.58
C LEU A 136 -18.58 -4.69 -6.98
N LEU A 137 -17.96 -4.50 -8.15
CA LEU A 137 -16.89 -5.36 -8.64
C LEU A 137 -15.69 -5.37 -7.68
N SER A 138 -15.23 -4.21 -7.20
CA SER A 138 -14.14 -4.15 -6.20
C SER A 138 -14.49 -4.93 -4.93
N ASN A 139 -15.71 -4.80 -4.40
CA ASN A 139 -16.12 -5.54 -3.20
C ASN A 139 -16.23 -7.06 -3.44
N ILE A 140 -16.76 -7.46 -4.61
CA ILE A 140 -16.82 -8.89 -5.00
C ILE A 140 -15.41 -9.45 -5.13
N VAL A 141 -14.50 -8.71 -5.77
CA VAL A 141 -13.10 -9.13 -5.93
C VAL A 141 -12.39 -9.18 -4.58
N ILE A 142 -12.61 -8.21 -3.67
CA ILE A 142 -12.07 -8.28 -2.29
C ILE A 142 -12.54 -9.54 -1.59
N ALA A 143 -13.85 -9.84 -1.64
CA ALA A 143 -14.40 -11.05 -1.01
C ALA A 143 -13.81 -12.32 -1.64
N GLY A 144 -13.71 -12.37 -2.97
CA GLY A 144 -13.10 -13.49 -3.69
C GLY A 144 -11.63 -13.70 -3.33
N ILE A 145 -10.85 -12.61 -3.28
CA ILE A 145 -9.44 -12.65 -2.87
C ILE A 145 -9.32 -13.10 -1.41
N ALA A 146 -10.17 -12.62 -0.50
CA ALA A 146 -10.15 -13.03 0.90
C ALA A 146 -10.46 -14.52 1.08
N VAL A 147 -11.46 -15.04 0.37
CA VAL A 147 -11.77 -16.47 0.34
C VAL A 147 -10.59 -17.26 -0.25
N PHE A 148 -10.03 -16.81 -1.36
CA PHE A 148 -8.90 -17.48 -2.00
C PHE A 148 -7.64 -17.50 -1.10
N SER A 149 -7.30 -16.39 -0.45
CA SER A 149 -6.21 -16.35 0.55
C SER A 149 -6.44 -17.30 1.71
N THR A 150 -7.69 -17.46 2.13
CA THR A 150 -8.04 -18.42 3.18
C THR A 150 -7.86 -19.85 2.69
N LEU A 151 -8.21 -20.16 1.44
CA LEU A 151 -7.99 -21.49 0.85
C LEU A 151 -6.49 -21.81 0.72
N LEU A 152 -5.68 -20.84 0.30
CA LEU A 152 -4.21 -20.99 0.23
C LEU A 152 -3.57 -21.30 1.59
N PHE A 153 -4.24 -21.00 2.70
CA PHE A 153 -3.78 -21.38 4.04
C PHE A 153 -3.96 -22.88 4.32
N PHE A 154 -4.94 -23.52 3.68
CA PHE A 154 -5.25 -24.93 3.89
C PHE A 154 -4.66 -25.84 2.80
N ASP A 155 -4.42 -25.31 1.61
CA ASP A 155 -3.82 -26.04 0.49
C ASP A 155 -2.80 -25.17 -0.26
N ASN A 156 -1.53 -25.47 0.01
CA ASN A 156 -0.39 -24.72 -0.48
C ASN A 156 -0.05 -25.04 -1.96
N VAL A 157 -0.69 -26.05 -2.55
CA VAL A 157 -0.41 -26.50 -3.93
C VAL A 157 -1.33 -25.81 -4.95
N LEU A 158 -2.28 -25.01 -4.48
CA LEU A 158 -3.26 -24.30 -5.31
C LEU A 158 -2.65 -23.23 -6.23
N VAL A 159 -1.43 -22.76 -5.94
CA VAL A 159 -0.71 -21.75 -6.72
C VAL A 159 0.76 -22.12 -6.83
N SER A 160 1.29 -22.08 -8.05
CA SER A 160 2.73 -22.02 -8.32
C SER A 160 3.06 -20.67 -8.96
N LEU A 161 4.10 -20.01 -8.46
CA LEU A 161 4.64 -18.76 -8.98
C LEU A 161 5.87 -18.96 -9.88
N GLU A 162 6.19 -20.21 -10.22
CA GLU A 162 7.29 -20.54 -11.11
C GLU A 162 7.10 -19.89 -12.51
N PRO A 163 8.19 -19.49 -13.21
CA PRO A 163 8.12 -18.71 -14.45
C PRO A 163 7.36 -19.37 -15.60
N GLU A 164 7.28 -20.69 -15.64
CA GLU A 164 6.54 -21.47 -16.64
C GLU A 164 5.02 -21.40 -16.44
N ASN A 165 4.56 -21.05 -15.24
CA ASN A 165 3.15 -21.00 -14.92
C ASN A 165 2.52 -19.65 -15.28
N ALA A 166 1.21 -19.64 -15.54
CA ALA A 166 0.50 -18.40 -15.86
C ALA A 166 0.28 -17.49 -14.64
N ALA A 167 0.23 -18.07 -13.44
CA ALA A 167 -0.06 -17.40 -12.17
C ALA A 167 0.82 -16.15 -11.88
N PRO A 168 2.17 -16.17 -11.96
CA PRO A 168 2.99 -14.99 -11.69
C PRO A 168 2.65 -13.80 -12.60
N TYR A 169 2.36 -14.07 -13.88
CA TYR A 169 1.96 -13.04 -14.85
C TYR A 169 0.54 -12.52 -14.60
N LEU A 170 -0.39 -13.40 -14.24
CA LEU A 170 -1.77 -13.01 -13.88
C LEU A 170 -1.77 -12.14 -12.62
N TYR A 171 -0.98 -12.49 -11.62
CA TYR A 171 -0.77 -11.67 -10.43
C TYR A 171 -0.17 -10.32 -10.76
N SER A 172 0.88 -10.30 -11.59
CA SER A 172 1.52 -9.07 -12.04
C SER A 172 0.53 -8.16 -12.78
N LEU A 173 -0.27 -8.72 -13.68
CA LEU A 173 -1.32 -8.00 -14.41
C LEU A 173 -2.40 -7.45 -13.45
N ALA A 174 -2.84 -8.25 -12.47
CA ALA A 174 -3.81 -7.83 -11.48
C ALA A 174 -3.29 -6.66 -10.62
N VAL A 175 -2.04 -6.74 -10.16
CA VAL A 175 -1.37 -5.68 -9.39
C VAL A 175 -1.30 -4.39 -10.21
N LEU A 176 -0.81 -4.48 -11.46
CA LEU A 176 -0.71 -3.33 -12.36
C LEU A 176 -2.06 -2.71 -12.67
N ALA A 177 -3.08 -3.54 -12.95
CA ALA A 177 -4.44 -3.07 -13.22
C ALA A 177 -5.05 -2.37 -11.99
N ALA A 178 -4.95 -2.97 -10.80
CA ALA A 178 -5.44 -2.38 -9.56
C ALA A 178 -4.72 -1.07 -9.23
N ALA A 179 -3.38 -1.05 -9.34
CA ALA A 179 -2.56 0.13 -9.13
C ALA A 179 -2.91 1.26 -10.12
N PHE A 180 -3.04 0.96 -11.41
CA PHE A 180 -3.45 1.92 -12.42
C PHE A 180 -4.85 2.49 -12.15
N LEU A 181 -5.80 1.64 -11.78
CA LEU A 181 -7.15 2.07 -11.41
C LEU A 181 -7.14 3.00 -10.20
N LEU A 182 -6.42 2.66 -9.13
CA LEU A 182 -6.28 3.52 -7.95
C LEU A 182 -5.59 4.84 -8.30
N TRP A 183 -4.49 4.80 -9.05
CA TRP A 183 -3.78 5.99 -9.51
C TRP A 183 -4.69 6.93 -10.30
N ARG A 184 -5.50 6.40 -11.22
CA ARG A 184 -6.49 7.19 -11.97
C ARG A 184 -7.52 7.81 -11.03
N ARG A 185 -7.99 7.08 -10.02
CA ARG A 185 -8.94 7.60 -9.02
C ARG A 185 -8.34 8.70 -8.16
N ILE A 186 -7.09 8.53 -7.71
CA ILE A 186 -6.37 9.55 -6.97
C ILE A 186 -6.19 10.82 -7.82
N ASN A 187 -5.92 10.68 -9.12
CA ASN A 187 -5.86 11.84 -10.02
C ASN A 187 -7.22 12.54 -10.18
N LEU A 188 -8.32 11.80 -10.24
CA LEU A 188 -9.66 12.40 -10.23
C LEU A 188 -9.90 13.16 -8.91
N LEU A 189 -9.58 12.54 -7.76
CA LEU A 189 -9.68 13.18 -6.45
C LEU A 189 -8.83 14.47 -6.37
N LYS A 190 -7.62 14.44 -6.93
CA LYS A 190 -6.72 15.61 -7.03
C LYS A 190 -7.36 16.77 -7.79
N HIS A 191 -8.06 16.49 -8.89
CA HIS A 191 -8.77 17.53 -9.65
C HIS A 191 -10.02 18.04 -8.91
N SER A 192 -10.70 17.14 -8.21
CA SER A 192 -11.89 17.44 -7.39
C SER A 192 -11.57 18.30 -6.16
N LEU A 193 -10.43 18.10 -5.52
CA LEU A 193 -10.00 18.78 -4.31
C LEU A 193 -8.61 19.41 -4.52
N PRO A 194 -8.52 20.53 -5.27
CA PRO A 194 -7.23 21.13 -5.64
C PRO A 194 -6.41 21.57 -4.42
N GLN A 195 -7.07 21.96 -3.31
CA GLN A 195 -6.40 22.31 -2.05
C GLN A 195 -5.58 21.13 -1.47
N LEU A 196 -5.95 19.88 -1.79
CA LEU A 196 -5.26 18.66 -1.36
C LEU A 196 -4.32 18.10 -2.42
N THR A 197 -3.97 18.86 -3.46
CA THR A 197 -3.12 18.37 -4.56
C THR A 197 -1.81 17.76 -4.07
N GLY A 198 -1.19 18.38 -3.06
CA GLY A 198 0.05 17.88 -2.46
C GLY A 198 -0.11 16.53 -1.77
N PHE A 199 -1.24 16.31 -1.08
CA PHE A 199 -1.58 15.02 -0.46
C PHE A 199 -1.77 13.94 -1.53
N PHE A 200 -2.61 14.20 -2.54
CA PHE A 200 -2.91 13.21 -3.58
C PHE A 200 -1.71 12.87 -4.47
N LYS A 201 -0.79 13.82 -4.73
CA LYS A 201 0.46 13.53 -5.45
C LYS A 201 1.31 12.48 -4.73
N LEU A 202 1.49 12.64 -3.42
CA LEU A 202 2.26 11.68 -2.61
C LEU A 202 1.55 10.33 -2.51
N LEU A 203 0.23 10.33 -2.37
CA LEU A 203 -0.56 9.10 -2.36
C LEU A 203 -0.46 8.36 -3.70
N ALA A 204 -0.51 9.07 -4.83
CA ALA A 204 -0.32 8.48 -6.16
C ALA A 204 1.08 7.89 -6.34
N CYS A 205 2.12 8.54 -5.80
CA CYS A 205 3.47 7.99 -5.80
C CYS A 205 3.56 6.72 -4.96
N MET A 206 2.95 6.67 -3.76
CA MET A 206 2.92 5.46 -2.94
C MET A 206 2.37 4.26 -3.72
N VAL A 207 1.31 4.44 -4.51
CA VAL A 207 0.71 3.35 -5.30
C VAL A 207 1.73 2.68 -6.22
N VAL A 208 2.65 3.47 -6.81
CA VAL A 208 3.72 2.94 -7.65
C VAL A 208 4.68 2.07 -6.83
N PHE A 209 5.13 2.55 -5.68
CA PHE A 209 6.04 1.80 -4.81
C PHE A 209 5.39 0.51 -4.28
N VAL A 210 4.15 0.58 -3.80
CA VAL A 210 3.42 -0.61 -3.34
C VAL A 210 3.23 -1.63 -4.48
N ALA A 211 2.94 -1.17 -5.69
CA ALA A 211 2.83 -2.06 -6.86
C ALA A 211 4.18 -2.71 -7.20
N LEU A 212 5.28 -1.96 -7.17
CA LEU A 212 6.63 -2.49 -7.39
C LEU A 212 7.03 -3.52 -6.31
N SER A 213 6.68 -3.28 -5.05
CA SER A 213 6.89 -4.24 -3.97
C SER A 213 6.11 -5.54 -4.24
N ALA A 214 4.82 -5.47 -4.56
CA ALA A 214 4.04 -6.66 -4.89
C ALA A 214 4.55 -7.38 -6.16
N LEU A 215 4.99 -6.64 -7.17
CA LEU A 215 5.58 -7.20 -8.40
C LEU A 215 6.88 -7.96 -8.12
N SER A 216 7.69 -7.49 -7.17
CA SER A 216 8.91 -8.22 -6.80
C SER A 216 8.63 -9.61 -6.21
N TYR A 217 7.43 -9.82 -5.64
CA TYR A 217 6.98 -11.12 -5.15
C TYR A 217 6.30 -11.94 -6.24
N SER A 218 5.48 -11.33 -7.10
CA SER A 218 4.86 -12.08 -8.19
C SER A 218 5.86 -12.53 -9.25
N LEU A 219 6.99 -11.84 -9.37
CA LEU A 219 8.09 -12.16 -10.28
C LEU A 219 9.32 -12.67 -9.53
N TYR A 220 9.14 -13.22 -8.32
CA TYR A 220 10.23 -13.62 -7.43
C TYR A 220 11.25 -14.54 -8.13
N ASP A 221 10.80 -15.65 -8.72
CA ASP A 221 11.70 -16.62 -9.36
C ASP A 221 12.34 -16.05 -10.65
N ILE A 222 11.61 -15.20 -11.38
CA ILE A 222 12.15 -14.51 -12.55
C ILE A 222 13.28 -13.57 -12.12
N ILE A 223 13.09 -12.79 -11.05
CA ILE A 223 14.12 -11.89 -10.53
C ILE A 223 15.34 -12.70 -10.05
N LYS A 224 15.09 -13.81 -9.34
CA LYS A 224 16.13 -14.72 -8.85
C LYS A 224 16.96 -15.31 -9.99
N GLU A 225 16.30 -15.85 -11.02
CA GLU A 225 16.96 -16.51 -12.15
C GLU A 225 17.72 -15.51 -13.03
N PHE A 226 17.08 -14.40 -13.42
CA PHE A 226 17.67 -13.47 -14.37
C PHE A 226 18.72 -12.54 -13.76
N LEU A 227 18.55 -12.14 -12.50
CA LEU A 227 19.45 -11.19 -11.84
C LEU A 227 20.43 -11.88 -10.87
N GLY A 228 20.30 -13.20 -10.67
CA GLY A 228 21.17 -13.97 -9.78
C GLY A 228 21.10 -13.51 -8.32
N MET A 229 19.99 -12.88 -7.93
CA MET A 229 19.84 -12.35 -6.58
C MET A 229 19.49 -13.48 -5.59
N PRO A 230 20.15 -13.55 -4.43
CA PRO A 230 19.75 -14.45 -3.36
C PRO A 230 18.39 -14.05 -2.75
N ASP A 231 17.68 -15.05 -2.25
CA ASP A 231 16.29 -14.95 -1.74
C ASP A 231 16.08 -13.77 -0.78
N TYR A 232 17.00 -13.58 0.16
CA TYR A 232 16.90 -12.53 1.17
C TYR A 232 17.00 -11.11 0.56
N GLN A 233 17.75 -10.92 -0.52
CA GLN A 233 17.85 -9.62 -1.21
C GLN A 233 16.57 -9.27 -1.96
N ILE A 234 15.85 -10.27 -2.50
CA ILE A 234 14.56 -10.04 -3.16
C ILE A 234 13.50 -9.64 -2.11
N VAL A 235 13.49 -10.31 -0.95
CA VAL A 235 12.63 -9.94 0.18
C VAL A 235 12.95 -8.53 0.68
N TYR A 236 14.22 -8.18 0.83
CA TYR A 236 14.66 -6.83 1.18
C TYR A 236 14.23 -5.79 0.14
N LEU A 237 14.43 -6.07 -1.14
CA LEU A 237 14.03 -5.18 -2.23
C LEU A 237 12.54 -4.83 -2.12
N SER A 238 11.68 -5.85 -1.98
CA SER A 238 10.24 -5.66 -1.79
C SER A 238 9.94 -4.73 -0.62
N HIS A 239 10.53 -5.04 0.54
CA HIS A 239 10.28 -4.31 1.79
C HIS A 239 10.81 -2.88 1.75
N PHE A 240 12.01 -2.65 1.21
CA PHE A 240 12.58 -1.30 1.10
C PHE A 240 11.77 -0.42 0.16
N ILE A 241 11.30 -0.98 -0.97
CA ILE A 241 10.36 -0.28 -1.86
C ILE A 241 9.07 0.04 -1.09
N PHE A 242 8.55 -0.89 -0.31
CA PHE A 242 7.36 -0.67 0.52
C PHE A 242 7.56 0.43 1.57
N TYR A 243 8.71 0.48 2.25
CA TYR A 243 9.02 1.52 3.24
C TYR A 243 9.05 2.91 2.64
N ILE A 244 9.59 3.04 1.42
CA ILE A 244 9.55 4.30 0.67
C ILE A 244 8.09 4.69 0.40
N GLY A 245 7.27 3.73 -0.04
CA GLY A 245 5.82 3.92 -0.21
C GLY A 245 5.15 4.45 1.06
N MET A 246 5.36 3.79 2.21
CA MET A 246 4.77 4.21 3.49
C MET A 246 5.32 5.56 3.98
N SER A 247 6.60 5.85 3.74
CA SER A 247 7.20 7.16 4.04
C SER A 247 6.50 8.29 3.27
N LEU A 248 6.16 8.05 2.00
CA LEU A 248 5.40 9.01 1.19
C LEU A 248 3.98 9.21 1.73
N VAL A 249 3.30 8.15 2.19
CA VAL A 249 1.97 8.29 2.82
C VAL A 249 2.07 9.07 4.13
N PHE A 250 3.09 8.81 4.94
CA PHE A 250 3.29 9.53 6.18
C PHE A 250 3.40 11.04 5.92
N LEU A 251 4.21 11.43 4.93
CA LEU A 251 4.31 12.81 4.46
C LEU A 251 2.99 13.32 3.86
N ALA A 252 2.26 12.48 3.12
CA ALA A 252 0.97 12.82 2.57
C ALA A 252 0.01 13.23 3.68
N PHE A 253 -0.14 12.39 4.71
CA PHE A 253 -1.01 12.70 5.84
C PHE A 253 -0.53 13.93 6.59
N GLN A 254 0.77 14.16 6.78
CA GLN A 254 1.22 15.43 7.36
C GLN A 254 0.73 16.69 6.63
N ARG A 255 0.52 16.63 5.31
CA ARG A 255 -0.03 17.76 4.55
C ARG A 255 -1.50 18.05 4.85
N LEU A 256 -2.23 17.11 5.45
CA LEU A 256 -3.61 17.28 5.88
C LEU A 256 -3.74 18.24 7.08
N GLU A 257 -2.68 18.43 7.87
CA GLU A 257 -2.63 19.39 9.01
C GLU A 257 -2.91 20.84 8.58
N ASN A 258 -2.70 21.17 7.30
CA ASN A 258 -2.77 22.53 6.78
C ASN A 258 -4.14 22.89 6.18
N VAL A 259 -5.14 22.02 6.38
CA VAL A 259 -6.43 22.06 5.69
C VAL A 259 -7.52 22.36 6.73
N GLY A 260 -7.33 23.41 7.53
CA GLY A 260 -8.34 23.88 8.49
C GLY A 260 -9.48 24.60 7.77
N GLY A 261 -10.73 24.38 8.21
CA GLY A 261 -11.94 25.19 7.99
C GLY A 261 -12.39 25.49 6.54
N GLY A 262 -11.52 26.06 5.72
CA GLY A 262 -11.82 26.64 4.40
C GLY A 262 -12.16 25.65 3.29
N VAL A 263 -11.87 24.35 3.44
CA VAL A 263 -12.39 23.33 2.49
C VAL A 263 -13.91 23.26 2.55
N VAL A 264 -14.52 23.41 3.73
CA VAL A 264 -15.98 23.37 3.88
C VAL A 264 -16.63 24.59 3.23
N ASP A 265 -16.00 25.76 3.35
CA ASP A 265 -16.52 27.00 2.79
C ASP A 265 -16.33 27.06 1.25
N ASP A 266 -15.21 26.58 0.72
CA ASP A 266 -14.98 26.51 -0.74
C ASP A 266 -15.82 25.44 -1.45
N ILE A 267 -16.11 24.31 -0.78
CA ILE A 267 -17.03 23.30 -1.32
C ILE A 267 -18.46 23.84 -1.34
N LYS A 268 -18.91 24.51 -0.26
CA LYS A 268 -20.23 25.16 -0.23
C LYS A 268 -20.37 26.26 -1.27
N ASN A 269 -19.33 27.06 -1.49
CA ASN A 269 -19.37 28.15 -2.47
C ASN A 269 -19.40 27.66 -3.93
N ARG A 270 -18.95 26.42 -4.21
CA ARG A 270 -19.10 25.78 -5.54
C ARG A 270 -20.50 25.18 -5.78
N GLU A 271 -21.31 24.98 -4.74
CA GLU A 271 -22.71 24.56 -4.88
C GLU A 271 -23.67 25.74 -5.10
N ILE A 272 -23.20 26.98 -4.87
CA ILE A 272 -23.98 28.22 -4.99
C ILE A 272 -23.73 28.95 -6.33
N ALA A 273 -22.75 28.51 -7.13
CA ALA A 273 -22.41 29.05 -8.45
C ALA A 273 -22.88 28.13 -9.58
#